data_AF-A0A5B0FPR4-F1
#
_entry.id   AF-A0A5B0FPR4-F1
#
_cell.length_a   1.000
_cell.length_b   1.000
_cell.length_c   1.000
_cell.angle_alpha   90.00
_cell.angle_beta   90.00
_cell.angle_gamma   90.00
#
_symmetry.space_group_name_H-M   'P 1'
#
loop_
_entity.id
_entity.type
_entity.pdbx_description
1 polymer ?
#
loop_
_entity_poly.entity_id
_entity_poly.type
_entity_poly.pdbx_seq_one_letter_code
_entity_poly.pdbx_strand_id
1 'polypeptide(L)'
;MRTILVYIWLITTILPTFSQWGTIAYYQINKEYITRILCENRDKPQLHCNGKCYLAKKLNEQQEKKDQQTSKSIQNIPVLQLFASAIASFEFPASHFLPLRDRTFTYRMASYQAPLSILVPPPCA
;
A
#
# COMPACT_ATOMS: atom_id res chain seq x y z
N MET A 1 -27.71 13.49 -12.02
CA MET A 1 -27.65 12.34 -11.09
C MET A 1 -26.22 11.85 -10.87
N ARG A 2 -25.43 11.55 -11.91
CA ARG A 2 -24.03 11.08 -11.76
C ARG A 2 -23.12 12.04 -10.97
N THR A 3 -23.26 13.34 -11.17
CA THR A 3 -22.49 14.38 -10.44
C THR A 3 -22.84 14.44 -8.95
N ILE A 4 -24.12 14.30 -8.60
CA ILE A 4 -24.59 14.29 -7.20
C ILE A 4 -23.98 13.08 -6.47
N LEU A 5 -23.96 11.91 -7.10
CA LEU A 5 -23.34 10.71 -6.52
C LEU A 5 -21.83 10.88 -6.28
N VAL A 6 -21.13 11.58 -7.18
CA VAL A 6 -19.70 11.90 -7.01
C VAL A 6 -19.49 12.84 -5.82
N TYR A 7 -20.31 13.88 -5.68
CA TYR A 7 -20.21 14.78 -4.52
C TYR A 7 -20.54 14.07 -3.20
N ILE A 8 -21.55 13.21 -3.20
CA ILE A 8 -21.89 12.39 -2.03
C ILE A 8 -20.67 11.54 -1.65
N TRP A 9 -20.10 10.78 -2.58
CA TRP A 9 -18.95 9.92 -2.33
C TRP A 9 -17.72 10.70 -1.84
N LEU A 10 -17.47 11.87 -2.43
CA LEU A 10 -16.39 12.76 -2.00
C LEU A 10 -16.61 13.25 -0.56
N ILE A 11 -17.81 13.68 -0.21
CA ILE A 11 -18.14 14.14 1.15
C ILE A 11 -17.98 13.00 2.16
N THR A 12 -18.44 11.80 1.84
CA THR A 12 -18.36 10.64 2.76
C THR A 12 -16.92 10.26 3.08
N THR A 13 -16.01 10.36 2.11
CA THR A 13 -14.58 10.02 2.32
C THR A 13 -13.82 11.10 3.10
N ILE A 14 -14.28 12.36 3.06
CA ILE A 14 -13.66 13.49 3.77
C ILE A 14 -14.24 13.67 5.20
N LEU A 15 -15.46 13.21 5.48
CA LEU A 15 -16.07 13.30 6.81
C LEU A 15 -15.17 12.82 7.98
N PRO A 16 -14.42 11.70 7.88
CA PRO A 16 -13.58 11.20 8.96
C PRO A 16 -12.42 12.14 9.34
N THR A 17 -11.85 12.86 8.37
CA THR A 17 -10.73 13.79 8.63
C THR A 17 -11.21 15.07 9.33
N PHE A 18 -12.47 15.45 9.15
CA PHE A 18 -13.04 16.64 9.79
C PHE A 18 -13.01 16.59 11.33
N SER A 19 -13.08 15.39 11.92
CA SER A 19 -13.04 15.20 13.38
C SER A 19 -11.79 15.78 14.06
N GLN A 20 -10.60 15.60 13.47
CA GLN A 20 -9.34 16.11 14.01
C GLN A 20 -9.23 17.63 13.82
N TRP A 21 -9.70 18.13 12.68
CA TRP A 21 -9.78 19.56 12.40
C TRP A 21 -10.71 20.29 13.38
N GLY A 22 -11.82 19.67 13.77
CA GLY A 22 -12.72 20.20 14.80
C GLY A 22 -12.03 20.39 16.16
N THR A 23 -11.20 19.44 16.59
CA THR A 23 -10.41 19.54 17.83
C THR A 23 -9.45 20.74 17.79
N ILE A 24 -8.78 20.95 16.66
CA ILE A 24 -7.83 22.05 16.46
C ILE A 24 -8.57 23.40 16.42
N ALA A 25 -9.70 23.47 15.70
CA ALA A 25 -10.53 24.67 15.64
C ALA A 25 -11.06 25.06 17.04
N TYR A 26 -11.54 24.09 17.81
CA TYR A 26 -11.97 24.30 19.19
C TYR A 26 -10.83 24.85 20.07
N TYR A 27 -9.63 24.32 19.91
CA TYR A 27 -8.45 24.82 20.63
C TYR A 27 -8.11 26.27 20.28
N GLN A 28 -8.18 26.64 19.00
CA GLN A 28 -7.87 28.00 18.56
C GLN A 28 -8.89 29.02 19.07
N ILE A 29 -10.18 28.69 19.00
CA ILE A 29 -11.27 29.57 19.47
C ILE A 29 -11.21 29.75 21.00
N ASN A 30 -10.92 28.68 21.74
CA ASN A 30 -10.94 28.68 23.21
C ASN A 30 -9.54 28.71 23.83
N LYS A 31 -8.53 29.19 23.09
CA LYS A 31 -7.12 29.09 23.47
C LYS A 31 -6.84 29.71 24.84
N GLU A 32 -7.46 30.85 25.14
CA GLU A 32 -7.28 31.53 26.43
C GLU A 32 -7.86 30.71 27.59
N TYR A 33 -9.08 30.22 27.45
CA TYR A 33 -9.73 29.35 28.44
C TYR A 33 -8.90 28.08 28.68
N ILE A 34 -8.44 27.44 27.60
CA ILE A 34 -7.64 26.22 27.67
C ILE A 34 -6.30 26.49 28.38
N THR A 35 -5.66 27.62 28.09
CA THR A 35 -4.37 27.96 28.69
C THR A 35 -4.50 28.27 30.19
N ARG A 36 -5.57 28.95 30.61
CA ARG A 36 -5.77 29.35 32.02
C ARG A 36 -6.28 28.21 32.90
N ILE A 37 -7.22 27.41 32.39
CA ILE A 37 -7.98 26.45 33.21
C ILE A 37 -7.56 25.00 32.96
N LEU A 38 -7.36 24.62 31.70
CA LEU A 38 -7.13 23.22 31.30
C LEU A 38 -5.65 22.84 31.12
N CYS A 39 -4.74 23.81 31.05
CA CYS A 39 -3.32 23.57 30.85
C CYS A 39 -2.66 23.04 32.12
N GLU A 40 -2.12 21.81 32.05
CA GLU A 40 -1.39 21.16 33.15
C GLU A 40 -0.05 21.88 33.45
N ASN A 41 0.58 22.51 32.44
CA ASN A 41 1.87 23.21 32.57
C ASN A 41 1.73 24.72 32.83
N ARG A 42 0.58 25.19 33.36
CA ARG A 42 0.34 26.62 33.61
C ARG A 42 1.33 27.24 34.61
N ASP A 43 1.84 26.45 35.55
CA ASP A 43 2.78 26.91 36.59
C ASP A 43 4.24 26.98 36.09
N LYS A 44 4.49 26.62 34.83
CA LYS A 44 5.83 26.61 34.21
C LYS A 44 5.85 27.49 32.95
N PRO A 45 5.82 28.83 33.10
CA PRO A 45 5.77 29.77 31.97
C PRO A 45 6.96 29.65 31.02
N GLN A 46 8.13 29.25 31.53
CA GLN A 46 9.36 28.99 30.77
C GLN A 46 9.23 27.94 29.66
N LEU A 47 8.22 27.06 29.73
CA LEU A 47 7.98 26.04 28.70
C LEU A 47 7.17 26.56 27.50
N HIS A 48 6.63 27.78 27.56
CA HIS A 48 5.79 28.36 26.50
C HIS A 48 4.71 27.40 25.95
N CYS A 49 4.11 26.60 26.84
CA CYS A 49 3.17 25.53 26.49
C CYS A 49 1.89 26.07 25.84
N ASN A 50 1.30 27.15 26.38
CA ASN A 50 0.11 27.80 25.83
C ASN A 50 -1.07 26.81 25.59
N GLY A 51 -1.30 25.86 26.49
CA GLY A 51 -2.37 24.87 26.36
C GLY A 51 -2.11 23.74 25.33
N LYS A 52 -0.92 23.67 24.71
CA LYS A 52 -0.57 22.60 23.75
C LYS A 52 -0.60 21.20 24.37
N CYS A 53 -0.33 21.07 25.68
CA CYS A 53 -0.45 19.80 26.41
C CYS A 53 -1.86 19.20 26.33
N TYR A 54 -2.90 20.03 26.52
CA TYR A 54 -4.29 19.61 26.42
C TYR A 54 -4.64 19.18 25.00
N LEU A 55 -4.19 19.94 23.99
CA LEU A 55 -4.41 19.60 22.58
C LEU A 55 -3.77 18.26 22.23
N ALA A 56 -2.51 18.04 22.61
CA ALA A 56 -1.80 16.79 22.37
C ALA A 56 -2.51 15.60 23.02
N LYS A 57 -2.96 15.75 24.27
CA LYS A 57 -3.72 14.73 24.99
C LYS A 57 -5.01 14.36 24.26
N LYS A 58 -5.79 15.36 23.83
CA LYS A 58 -7.05 15.12 23.09
C LYS A 58 -6.84 14.45 21.74
N LEU A 59 -5.79 14.82 21.01
CA LEU A 59 -5.45 14.18 19.73
C LEU A 59 -4.99 12.73 19.93
N ASN A 60 -4.19 12.45 20.97
CA ASN A 60 -3.76 11.09 21.31
C ASN A 60 -4.95 10.22 21.73
N GLU A 61 -5.85 10.72 22.59
CA GLU A 61 -7.09 10.00 22.96
C GLU A 61 -7.96 9.67 21.74
N GLN A 62 -8.03 10.56 20.74
CA GLN A 62 -8.75 10.30 19.50
C GLN A 62 -8.06 9.22 18.64
N GLN A 63 -6.72 9.22 18.62
CA GLN A 63 -5.94 8.23 17.88
C GLN A 63 -6.04 6.84 18.52
N GLU A 64 -5.87 6.73 19.84
CA GLU A 64 -5.99 5.47 20.56
C GLU A 64 -7.36 4.83 20.39
N LYS A 65 -8.43 5.64 20.37
CA LYS A 65 -9.80 5.13 20.11
C LYS A 65 -9.93 4.54 18.70
N LYS A 66 -9.32 5.17 17.69
CA LYS A 66 -9.29 4.64 16.32
C LYS A 66 -8.47 3.34 16.25
N ASP A 67 -7.34 3.29 16.94
CA ASP A 67 -6.46 2.12 16.95
C ASP A 67 -7.12 0.94 17.68
N GLN A 68 -7.80 1.20 18.80
CA GLN A 68 -8.58 0.18 19.52
C GLN A 68 -9.75 -0.36 18.70
N GLN A 69 -10.47 0.50 17.98
CA GLN A 69 -11.53 0.06 17.06
C GLN A 69 -10.96 -0.83 15.95
N THR A 70 -9.80 -0.46 15.40
CA THR A 70 -9.10 -1.25 14.36
C THR A 70 -8.63 -2.59 14.92
N SER A 71 -8.03 -2.61 16.11
CA SER A 71 -7.56 -3.82 16.79
C SER A 71 -8.71 -4.79 17.10
N LYS A 72 -9.85 -4.29 17.58
CA LYS A 72 -11.07 -5.10 17.77
C LYS A 72 -11.59 -5.69 16.47
N SER A 73 -11.47 -4.97 15.34
CA SER A 73 -11.85 -5.51 14.03
C SER A 73 -10.91 -6.63 13.56
N ILE A 74 -9.62 -6.53 13.88
CA ILE A 74 -8.61 -7.54 13.50
C ILE A 74 -8.75 -8.83 14.32
N GLN A 75 -9.06 -8.72 15.61
CA GLN A 75 -9.30 -9.90 16.47
C GLN A 75 -10.51 -10.74 16.02
N ASN A 76 -11.46 -10.13 15.31
CA ASN A 76 -12.64 -10.81 14.79
C ASN A 76 -12.48 -11.30 13.34
N ILE A 77 -11.28 -11.22 12.75
CA ILE A 77 -11.03 -11.80 11.43
C ILE A 77 -11.01 -13.33 11.61
N PRO A 78 -11.91 -14.09 10.96
CA PRO A 78 -11.88 -15.54 11.04
C PRO A 78 -10.54 -16.03 10.49
N VAL A 79 -9.91 -16.98 11.20
CA VAL A 79 -8.66 -17.60 10.77
C VAL A 79 -8.85 -18.15 9.36
N LEU A 80 -8.15 -17.58 8.39
CA LEU A 80 -8.20 -18.03 7.00
C LEU A 80 -7.46 -19.38 6.95
N GLN A 81 -8.20 -20.49 6.98
CA GLN A 81 -7.63 -21.81 6.75
C GLN A 81 -7.19 -21.91 5.29
N LEU A 82 -5.90 -21.66 5.06
CA LEU A 82 -5.24 -21.89 3.79
C LEU A 82 -5.02 -23.39 3.63
N PHE A 83 -5.65 -23.98 2.62
CA PHE A 83 -5.42 -25.37 2.23
C PHE A 83 -4.42 -25.41 1.06
N ALA A 84 -3.31 -26.11 1.26
CA ALA A 84 -2.37 -26.44 0.21
C ALA A 84 -2.54 -27.92 -0.15
N SER A 85 -2.92 -28.22 -1.39
CA SER A 85 -2.93 -29.59 -1.88
C SER A 85 -1.51 -30.05 -2.20
N ALA A 86 -1.19 -31.30 -1.87
CA ALA A 86 0.08 -31.90 -2.27
C ALA A 86 0.23 -31.83 -3.80
N ILE A 87 1.37 -31.34 -4.27
CA ILE A 87 1.69 -31.33 -5.70
C ILE A 87 1.86 -32.78 -6.12
N ALA A 88 0.99 -33.26 -7.02
CA ALA A 88 1.12 -34.60 -7.56
C ALA A 88 2.46 -34.70 -8.31
N SER A 89 3.35 -35.58 -7.84
CA SER A 89 4.55 -35.93 -8.58
C SER A 89 4.13 -36.68 -9.83
N PHE A 90 4.26 -36.03 -10.99
CA PHE A 90 4.06 -36.67 -12.27
C PHE A 90 5.38 -37.35 -12.69
N GLU A 91 5.38 -38.69 -12.71
CA GLU A 91 6.49 -39.45 -13.28
C GLU A 91 6.22 -39.66 -14.77
N PHE A 92 7.16 -39.22 -15.61
CA PHE A 92 7.15 -39.57 -17.02
C PHE A 92 7.57 -41.04 -17.15
N PRO A 93 6.73 -41.92 -17.74
CA PRO A 93 7.19 -43.25 -18.06
C PRO A 93 8.37 -43.12 -19.03
N ALA A 94 9.46 -43.86 -18.77
CA ALA A 94 10.61 -43.89 -19.64
C ALA A 94 10.14 -44.18 -21.07
N SER A 95 10.23 -43.20 -21.97
CA SER A 95 9.85 -43.38 -23.35
C SER A 95 10.74 -44.47 -23.94
N HIS A 96 10.15 -45.55 -24.44
CA HIS A 96 10.88 -46.48 -25.27
C HIS A 96 11.44 -45.69 -26.45
N PHE A 97 12.75 -45.50 -26.47
CA PHE A 97 13.45 -45.00 -27.65
C PHE A 97 13.29 -46.05 -28.74
N LEU A 98 12.25 -45.93 -29.56
CA LEU A 98 12.23 -46.62 -30.83
C LEU A 98 13.45 -46.12 -31.60
N PRO A 99 14.32 -46.99 -32.13
CA PRO A 99 15.36 -46.54 -33.03
C PRO A 99 14.65 -45.89 -34.22
N LEU A 100 14.64 -44.56 -34.25
CA LEU A 100 14.23 -43.84 -35.45
C LEU A 100 15.21 -44.30 -36.53
N ARG A 101 14.68 -45.03 -37.52
CA ARG A 101 15.43 -45.41 -38.70
C ARG A 101 16.01 -44.12 -39.27
N ASP A 102 17.33 -44.00 -39.18
CA ASP A 102 18.06 -42.79 -39.50
C ASP A 102 17.79 -42.43 -40.98
N ARG A 103 16.81 -41.55 -41.20
CA ARG A 103 16.59 -40.93 -42.49
C ARG A 103 17.61 -39.81 -42.53
N THR A 104 18.83 -40.16 -42.93
CA THR A 104 19.86 -39.16 -43.18
C THR A 104 19.37 -38.26 -44.31
N PHE A 105 18.87 -37.09 -43.94
CA PHE A 105 18.55 -36.05 -44.90
C PHE A 105 19.86 -35.33 -45.24
N THR A 106 20.43 -35.67 -46.39
CA THR A 106 21.55 -34.92 -46.96
C THR A 106 21.00 -33.61 -47.54
N TYR A 107 20.98 -32.56 -46.72
CA TYR A 107 20.72 -31.23 -47.24
C TYR A 107 22.00 -30.67 -47.83
N ARG A 108 21.97 -30.32 -49.11
CA ARG A 108 23.05 -29.60 -49.78
C ARG A 108 22.86 -28.12 -49.45
N MET A 109 23.64 -27.57 -48.54
CA MET A 109 23.61 -26.13 -48.28
C MET A 109 24.00 -25.38 -49.56
N ALA A 110 23.19 -24.40 -49.96
CA ALA A 110 23.65 -23.41 -50.91
C ALA A 110 24.74 -22.58 -50.23
N SER A 111 25.90 -22.46 -50.86
CA SER A 111 27.03 -21.69 -50.33
C SER A 111 26.63 -20.22 -50.21
N TYR A 112 26.31 -19.81 -48.99
CA TYR A 112 26.02 -18.43 -48.65
C TYR A 112 27.34 -17.64 -48.64
N GLN A 113 27.48 -16.68 -49.55
CA GLN A 113 28.52 -15.67 -49.47
C GLN A 113 27.90 -14.38 -48.95
N ALA A 114 28.16 -14.06 -47.68
CA ALA A 114 27.78 -12.78 -47.11
C ALA A 114 28.62 -11.67 -47.77
N PRO A 115 28.01 -10.57 -48.24
CA PRO A 115 28.78 -9.38 -48.54
C PRO A 115 29.35 -8.85 -47.23
N LEU A 116 30.68 -8.84 -47.11
CA LEU A 116 31.45 -8.33 -45.95
C LEU A 116 31.38 -6.81 -45.79
N SER A 117 30.35 -6.17 -46.33
CA SER A 117 30.31 -4.73 -46.47
C SER A 117 29.23 -4.14 -45.56
N ILE A 118 29.77 -3.59 -44.48
CA ILE A 118 29.26 -2.49 -43.65
C ILE A 118 28.37 -2.95 -42.47
N LEU A 119 29.06 -3.22 -41.36
CA LEU A 119 28.48 -3.13 -40.02
C LEU A 119 28.15 -1.65 -39.78
N VAL A 120 26.89 -1.24 -39.99
CA VAL A 120 26.42 0.08 -39.52
C VAL A 120 25.96 -0.10 -38.08
N PRO A 121 26.74 0.30 -37.05
CA PRO A 121 26.19 0.38 -35.71
C PRO A 121 25.14 1.51 -35.66
N PRO A 122 24.02 1.33 -34.95
CA PRO A 122 23.00 2.35 -34.82
C PRO A 122 23.55 3.59 -34.08
N PRO A 123 23.11 4.81 -34.42
CA PRO A 123 23.49 6.00 -33.69
C PRO A 123 22.89 5.97 -32.28
N CYS A 124 23.75 6.05 -31.26
CA CYS A 124 23.32 6.19 -29.87
C CYS A 124 22.78 7.62 -29.66
N ALA A 125 21.55 7.73 -29.16
CA ALA A 125 21.01 8.92 -28.52
C ALA A 125 20.80 8.62 -27.03
#